data_AF-A0A355PIL5-F1
#
_entry.id   AF-A0A355PIL5-F1
#
_cell.length_a   1.000
_cell.length_b   1.000
_cell.length_c   1.000
_cell.angle_alpha   90.00
_cell.angle_beta   90.00
_cell.angle_gamma   90.00
#
_symmetry.space_group_name_H-M   'P 1'
#
loop_
_entity.id
_entity.type
_entity.pdbx_description
1 polymer ?
#
loop_
_entity_poly.entity_id
_entity_poly.type
_entity_poly.pdbx_seq_one_letter_code
_entity_poly.pdbx_strand_id
1 'polypeptide(L)'
;PLDFWHALQQAPRIRIEMPLDWRLDQLRRDYIEALEQGYAARFGPEEGWQRMQRQLASALERLAKRLGNARLQRLQRMQAMAFRAHAAGDIQAHEAWLAPLLTEYYDPLYRYHLEKQQGNRPTELHIGDWESCLAAAKQWSA
;
A
#
# COMPACT_ATOMS: atom_id res chain seq x y z
N PRO A 1 -9.36 30.57 4.01
CA PRO A 1 -9.03 29.13 3.94
C PRO A 1 -7.83 28.67 4.81
N LEU A 2 -7.39 29.44 5.81
CA LEU A 2 -6.50 28.97 6.88
C LEU A 2 -7.27 28.24 7.98
N ASP A 3 -8.50 28.68 8.26
CA ASP A 3 -9.33 28.15 9.33
C ASP A 3 -9.70 26.68 9.12
N PHE A 4 -10.00 26.30 7.87
CA PHE A 4 -10.24 24.90 7.51
C PHE A 4 -8.99 24.02 7.72
N TRP A 5 -7.81 24.54 7.38
CA TRP A 5 -6.56 23.80 7.56
C TRP A 5 -6.22 23.63 9.05
N HIS A 6 -6.38 24.68 9.86
CA HIS A 6 -6.22 24.59 11.31
C HIS A 6 -7.23 23.60 11.93
N ALA A 7 -8.48 23.62 11.48
CA ALA A 7 -9.50 22.66 11.92
C ALA A 7 -9.09 21.23 11.55
N LEU A 8 -8.59 20.99 10.33
CA LEU A 8 -8.12 19.67 9.91
C LEU A 8 -6.91 19.18 10.72
N GLN A 9 -6.01 20.09 11.10
CA GLN A 9 -4.85 19.74 11.92
C GLN A 9 -5.24 19.27 13.32
N GLN A 10 -6.29 19.84 13.90
CA GLN A 10 -6.80 19.52 15.24
C GLN A 10 -7.91 18.46 15.22
N ALA A 11 -8.39 18.08 14.03
CA ALA A 11 -9.50 17.16 13.88
C ALA A 11 -9.13 15.78 14.44
N PRO A 12 -10.02 15.18 15.24
CA PRO A 12 -9.79 13.87 15.80
C PRO A 12 -9.68 12.81 14.70
N ARG A 13 -9.00 11.70 14.99
CA ARG A 13 -8.63 10.69 14.00
C ARG A 13 -9.20 9.32 14.32
N ILE A 14 -9.53 8.58 13.26
CA ILE A 14 -9.85 7.16 13.32
C ILE A 14 -8.76 6.40 12.58
N ARG A 15 -8.23 5.34 13.19
CA ARG A 15 -7.15 4.54 12.61
C ARG A 15 -7.65 3.15 12.24
N ILE A 16 -7.57 2.82 10.96
CA ILE A 16 -7.91 1.50 10.46
C ILE A 16 -6.67 0.60 10.56
N GLU A 17 -6.83 -0.55 11.19
CA GLU A 17 -5.82 -1.60 11.27
C GLU A 17 -6.40 -2.90 10.71
N MET A 18 -5.83 -3.38 9.60
CA MET A 18 -6.26 -4.61 8.94
C MET A 18 -5.15 -5.66 8.99
N PRO A 19 -5.52 -6.96 9.11
CA PRO A 19 -4.55 -8.05 9.07
C PRO A 19 -3.77 -8.04 7.75
N LEU A 20 -2.56 -8.59 7.78
CA LEU A 20 -1.66 -8.60 6.62
C LEU A 20 -2.33 -9.23 5.39
N ASP A 21 -2.99 -10.37 5.55
CA ASP A 21 -3.62 -11.10 4.45
C ASP A 21 -4.70 -10.27 3.75
N TRP A 22 -5.50 -9.52 4.51
CA TRP A 22 -6.49 -8.60 3.94
C TRP A 22 -5.82 -7.49 3.14
N ARG A 23 -4.74 -6.90 3.68
CA ARG A 23 -3.99 -5.84 2.99
C ARG A 23 -3.33 -6.36 1.71
N LEU A 24 -2.82 -7.59 1.72
CA LEU A 24 -2.23 -8.24 0.56
C LEU A 24 -3.28 -8.50 -0.52
N ASP A 25 -4.46 -9.00 -0.15
CA ASP A 25 -5.54 -9.22 -1.11
C ASP A 25 -5.98 -7.91 -1.79
N GLN A 26 -6.11 -6.82 -1.03
CA GLN A 26 -6.42 -5.50 -1.60
C GLN A 26 -5.30 -5.01 -2.54
N LEU A 27 -4.04 -5.11 -2.13
CA LEU A 27 -2.92 -4.70 -2.98
C LEU A 27 -2.83 -5.52 -4.27
N ARG A 28 -3.12 -6.81 -4.20
CA ARG A 28 -3.17 -7.69 -5.37
C ARG A 28 -4.28 -7.24 -6.32
N ARG A 29 -5.48 -6.99 -5.83
CA ARG A 29 -6.60 -6.49 -6.65
C ARG A 29 -6.30 -5.13 -7.27
N ASP A 30 -5.87 -4.16 -6.48
CA ASP A 30 -5.77 -2.77 -6.93
C ASP A 30 -4.50 -2.49 -7.75
N TYR A 31 -3.38 -3.09 -7.35
CA TYR A 31 -2.06 -2.76 -7.92
C TYR A 31 -1.49 -3.85 -8.83
N ILE A 32 -2.11 -5.03 -8.89
CA ILE A 32 -1.76 -6.09 -9.84
C ILE A 32 -2.89 -6.29 -10.85
N GLU A 33 -4.06 -6.77 -10.42
CA GLU A 33 -5.17 -7.13 -11.32
C GLU A 33 -5.74 -5.93 -12.06
N ALA A 34 -6.17 -4.90 -11.33
CA ALA A 34 -6.76 -3.70 -11.93
C ALA A 34 -5.73 -2.94 -12.79
N LEU A 35 -4.45 -2.97 -12.37
CA LEU A 35 -3.36 -2.36 -13.13
C LEU A 35 -3.16 -3.08 -14.46
N GLU A 36 -3.07 -4.41 -14.45
CA GLU A 36 -2.96 -5.23 -15.65
C GLU A 36 -4.14 -4.99 -16.60
N GLN A 37 -5.38 -5.05 -16.09
CA GLN A 37 -6.59 -4.81 -16.87
C GLN A 37 -6.58 -3.43 -17.51
N GLY A 38 -6.22 -2.38 -16.75
CA GLY A 38 -6.13 -1.02 -17.26
C GLY A 38 -5.06 -0.85 -18.34
N TYR A 39 -3.90 -1.49 -18.17
CA TYR A 39 -2.83 -1.47 -19.15
C TYR A 39 -3.19 -2.25 -20.42
N ALA A 40 -3.78 -3.44 -20.28
CA ALA A 40 -4.23 -4.26 -21.40
C ALA A 40 -5.33 -3.55 -22.20
N ALA A 41 -6.29 -2.92 -21.53
CA ALA A 41 -7.36 -2.16 -22.20
C ALA A 41 -6.82 -0.95 -22.99
N ARG A 42 -5.76 -0.30 -22.50
CA ARG A 42 -5.22 0.93 -23.11
C ARG A 42 -4.17 0.69 -24.20
N PHE A 43 -3.33 -0.32 -24.03
CA PHE A 43 -2.15 -0.56 -24.89
C PHE A 43 -2.17 -1.93 -25.57
N GLY A 44 -3.19 -2.74 -25.33
CA GLY A 44 -3.22 -4.15 -25.74
C GLY A 44 -2.49 -5.06 -24.75
N PRO A 45 -2.73 -6.39 -24.81
CA PRO A 45 -2.25 -7.32 -23.79
C PRO A 45 -0.72 -7.35 -23.66
N GLU A 46 0.00 -7.47 -24.77
CA GLU A 46 1.46 -7.64 -24.75
C GLU A 46 2.20 -6.36 -24.33
N GLU A 47 1.87 -5.23 -24.94
CA GLU A 47 2.49 -3.95 -24.57
C GLU A 47 2.06 -3.51 -23.16
N GLY A 48 0.79 -3.72 -22.80
CA GLY A 48 0.25 -3.46 -21.48
C GLY A 48 1.03 -4.21 -20.40
N TRP A 49 1.25 -5.51 -20.60
CA TRP A 49 2.05 -6.36 -19.71
C TRP A 49 3.47 -5.84 -19.52
N GLN A 50 4.17 -5.49 -20.60
CA GLN A 50 5.53 -4.94 -20.53
C GLN A 50 5.57 -3.58 -19.82
N ARG A 51 4.55 -2.74 -19.99
CA ARG A 51 4.48 -1.43 -19.33
C ARG A 51 4.18 -1.57 -17.84
N MET A 52 3.29 -2.48 -17.44
CA MET A 52 3.02 -2.80 -16.04
C MET A 52 4.30 -3.28 -15.33
N GLN A 53 5.02 -4.25 -15.91
CA GLN A 53 6.28 -4.74 -15.36
C GLN A 53 7.29 -3.61 -15.14
N ARG A 54 7.49 -2.75 -16.16
CA ARG A 54 8.39 -1.60 -16.05
C ARG A 54 7.93 -0.60 -14.99
N GLN A 55 6.62 -0.33 -14.91
CA GLN A 55 6.08 0.57 -13.90
C GLN A 55 6.39 0.06 -12.49
N LEU A 56 6.07 -1.20 -12.19
CA LEU A 56 6.27 -1.77 -10.85
C LEU A 56 7.75 -1.95 -10.49
N ALA A 57 8.61 -2.29 -11.45
CA ALA A 57 10.05 -2.34 -11.25
C ALA A 57 10.62 -0.95 -10.93
N SER A 58 10.25 0.07 -11.72
CA SER A 58 10.69 1.46 -11.48
C SER A 58 10.19 1.99 -10.12
N ALA A 59 9.02 1.54 -9.66
CA ALA A 59 8.49 1.92 -8.36
C ALA A 59 9.35 1.39 -7.22
N LEU A 60 9.82 0.14 -7.30
CA LEU A 60 10.78 -0.41 -6.33
C LEU A 60 12.11 0.37 -6.36
N GLU A 61 12.64 0.71 -7.54
CA GLU A 61 13.89 1.46 -7.66
C GLU A 61 13.83 2.83 -6.99
N ARG A 62 12.69 3.52 -7.06
CA ARG A 62 12.50 4.81 -6.35
C ARG A 62 12.60 4.67 -4.83
N LEU A 63 12.42 3.47 -4.28
CA LEU A 63 12.57 3.17 -2.87
C LEU A 63 14.01 2.83 -2.47
N ALA A 64 14.97 2.78 -3.41
CA ALA A 64 16.35 2.35 -3.19
C ALA A 64 17.04 3.04 -2.00
N LYS A 65 16.93 4.37 -1.91
CA LYS A 65 17.55 5.16 -0.82
C LYS A 65 17.03 4.79 0.56
N ARG A 66 15.77 4.34 0.65
CA ARG A 66 15.10 4.04 1.92
C ARG A 66 15.20 2.56 2.29
N LEU A 67 15.19 1.68 1.30
CA LEU A 67 15.29 0.23 1.50
C LEU A 67 16.74 -0.22 1.73
N GLY A 68 17.71 0.48 1.15
CA GLY A 68 19.07 0.00 1.02
C GLY A 68 19.21 -1.06 -0.08
N ASN A 69 20.44 -1.25 -0.56
CA ASN A 69 20.72 -2.05 -1.75
C ASN A 69 20.32 -3.54 -1.59
N ALA A 70 20.65 -4.16 -0.45
CA ALA A 70 20.38 -5.59 -0.24
C ALA A 70 18.88 -5.92 -0.25
N ARG A 71 18.06 -5.11 0.44
CA ARG A 71 16.60 -5.30 0.49
C ARG A 71 15.96 -5.03 -0.87
N LEU A 72 16.40 -3.96 -1.56
CA LEU A 72 15.92 -3.66 -2.91
C LEU A 72 16.15 -4.82 -3.87
N GLN A 73 17.38 -5.35 -3.94
CA GLN A 73 17.70 -6.46 -4.83
C GLN A 73 16.89 -7.72 -4.50
N ARG A 74 16.66 -8.00 -3.21
CA ARG A 74 15.82 -9.11 -2.78
C ARG A 74 14.37 -8.93 -3.29
N LEU A 75 13.78 -7.75 -3.11
CA LEU A 75 12.43 -7.44 -3.58
C LEU A 75 12.31 -7.52 -5.10
N GLN A 76 13.30 -7.00 -5.84
CA GLN A 76 13.33 -7.10 -7.31
C GLN A 76 13.38 -8.55 -7.80
N ARG A 77 14.19 -9.41 -7.16
CA ARG A 77 14.21 -10.85 -7.49
C ARG A 77 12.86 -11.51 -7.25
N MET A 78 12.23 -11.24 -6.11
CA MET A 78 10.92 -11.80 -5.77
C MET A 78 9.83 -11.30 -6.73
N GLN A 79 9.85 -10.02 -7.10
CA GLN A 79 8.94 -9.44 -8.09
C GLN A 79 9.11 -10.09 -9.48
N ALA A 80 10.36 -10.29 -9.92
CA ALA A 80 10.63 -10.98 -11.19
C ALA A 80 10.16 -12.44 -11.18
N MET A 81 10.31 -13.15 -10.04
CA MET A 81 9.76 -14.49 -9.86
C MET A 81 8.23 -14.49 -9.91
N ALA A 82 7.59 -13.52 -9.24
CA ALA A 82 6.14 -13.38 -9.23
C ALA A 82 5.58 -13.14 -10.63
N PHE A 83 6.23 -12.30 -11.46
CA PHE A 83 5.78 -12.11 -12.85
C PHE A 83 5.90 -13.37 -13.71
N ARG A 84 6.92 -14.21 -13.48
CA ARG A 84 7.03 -15.51 -14.16
C ARG A 84 5.92 -16.47 -13.74
N ALA A 85 5.61 -16.52 -12.45
CA ALA A 85 4.52 -17.35 -11.93
C ALA A 85 3.15 -16.84 -12.41
N HIS A 86 2.95 -15.54 -12.43
CA HIS A 86 1.74 -14.90 -12.94
C HIS A 86 1.53 -15.22 -14.44
N ALA A 87 2.58 -15.17 -15.26
CA ALA A 87 2.49 -15.61 -16.66
C ALA A 87 2.12 -17.11 -16.82
N ALA A 88 2.36 -17.93 -15.78
CA ALA A 88 1.95 -19.33 -15.71
C ALA A 88 0.57 -19.53 -15.05
N GLY A 89 -0.15 -18.45 -14.73
CA GLY A 89 -1.49 -18.48 -14.12
C GLY A 89 -1.52 -18.30 -12.61
N ASP A 90 -0.38 -18.12 -11.94
CA ASP A 90 -0.31 -17.90 -10.49
C ASP A 90 -0.12 -16.42 -10.15
N ILE A 91 -1.23 -15.70 -10.11
CA ILE A 91 -1.25 -14.28 -9.72
C ILE A 91 -0.98 -14.06 -8.22
N GLN A 92 -1.24 -15.06 -7.37
CA GLN A 92 -1.01 -14.96 -5.92
C GLN A 92 0.48 -14.84 -5.59
N ALA A 93 1.36 -15.32 -6.46
CA ALA A 93 2.81 -15.17 -6.32
C ALA A 93 3.29 -13.72 -6.09
N HIS A 94 2.51 -12.69 -6.47
CA HIS A 94 2.85 -11.30 -6.17
C HIS A 94 2.86 -10.98 -4.67
N GLU A 95 2.17 -11.73 -3.83
CA GLU A 95 2.22 -11.56 -2.38
C GLU A 95 3.63 -11.73 -1.82
N ALA A 96 4.46 -12.56 -2.47
CA ALA A 96 5.82 -12.83 -2.03
C ALA A 96 6.68 -11.57 -1.91
N TRP A 97 6.57 -10.61 -2.84
CA TRP A 97 7.32 -9.36 -2.77
C TRP A 97 6.53 -8.22 -2.11
N LEU A 98 5.20 -8.26 -2.13
CA LEU A 98 4.35 -7.27 -1.47
C LEU A 98 4.41 -7.38 0.06
N ALA A 99 4.40 -8.60 0.61
CA ALA A 99 4.45 -8.83 2.05
C ALA A 99 5.68 -8.21 2.72
N PRO A 100 6.93 -8.51 2.31
CA PRO A 100 8.11 -7.87 2.89
C PRO A 100 8.20 -6.38 2.56
N LEU A 101 7.67 -5.92 1.41
CA LEU A 101 7.62 -4.49 1.11
C LEU A 101 6.71 -3.75 2.12
N LEU A 102 5.57 -4.33 2.48
CA LEU A 102 4.69 -3.78 3.51
C LEU A 102 5.34 -3.84 4.88
N THR A 103 5.71 -5.03 5.35
CA THR A 103 6.10 -5.25 6.75
C THR A 103 7.47 -4.66 7.11
N GLU A 104 8.40 -4.57 6.14
CA GLU A 104 9.75 -4.09 6.40
C GLU A 104 9.99 -2.62 6.00
N TYR A 105 9.08 -2.01 5.25
CA TYR A 105 9.24 -0.62 4.80
C TYR A 105 8.03 0.26 5.12
N TYR A 106 6.82 -0.09 4.69
CA TYR A 106 5.67 0.75 4.94
C TYR A 106 5.20 0.72 6.41
N ASP A 107 5.05 -0.47 7.01
CA ASP A 107 4.58 -0.59 8.40
C ASP A 107 5.51 0.15 9.39
N PRO A 108 6.86 0.04 9.32
CA PRO A 108 7.75 0.82 10.17
C PRO A 108 7.71 2.33 9.90
N LEU A 109 7.55 2.74 8.63
CA LEU A 109 7.42 4.15 8.26
C LEU A 109 6.16 4.77 8.86
N TYR A 110 5.02 4.07 8.78
CA TYR A 110 3.77 4.52 9.37
C TYR A 110 3.85 4.57 10.90
N ARG A 111 4.41 3.55 11.55
CA ARG A 111 4.64 3.54 13.01
C ARG A 111 5.48 4.74 13.45
N TYR A 112 6.60 5.00 12.77
CA TYR A 112 7.46 6.16 13.05
C TYR A 112 6.70 7.49 12.90
N HIS A 113 5.89 7.64 11.86
CA HIS A 113 5.08 8.85 11.68
C HIS A 113 4.02 9.03 12.77
N LEU A 114 3.39 7.93 13.22
CA LEU A 114 2.44 7.96 14.33
C LEU A 114 3.12 8.33 15.64
N GLU A 115 4.32 7.81 15.90
CA GLU A 115 5.11 8.09 17.10
C GLU A 115 5.60 9.54 17.15
N LYS A 116 6.14 10.05 16.04
CA LYS A 116 6.67 11.41 15.96
C LYS A 116 5.61 12.49 16.19
N GLN A 117 4.33 12.18 15.95
CA GLN A 117 3.22 13.12 16.14
C GLN A 117 2.66 13.15 17.58
N GLN A 118 3.21 12.38 18.52
CA GLN A 118 2.69 12.28 19.89
C GLN A 118 2.66 13.62 20.65
N GLY A 119 3.54 14.57 20.34
CA GLY A 119 3.56 15.90 21.01
C GLY A 119 2.47 16.88 20.56
N ASN A 120 1.74 16.59 19.47
CA ASN A 120 0.67 17.45 18.94
C ASN A 120 -0.47 16.60 18.34
N ARG A 121 -0.75 15.44 18.96
CA ARG A 121 -1.63 14.42 18.38
C ARG A 121 -3.09 14.86 18.58
N PRO A 122 -3.90 14.96 17.50
CA PRO A 122 -5.34 15.04 17.63
C PRO A 122 -5.87 13.78 18.28
N THR A 123 -6.91 13.87 19.11
CA THR A 123 -7.52 12.74 19.81
C THR A 123 -7.80 11.58 18.86
N GLU A 124 -7.29 10.39 19.18
CA GLU A 124 -7.59 9.15 18.44
C GLU A 124 -8.92 8.61 18.98
N LEU A 125 -9.99 8.75 18.19
CA LEU A 125 -11.36 8.39 18.60
C LEU A 125 -11.57 6.88 18.61
N HIS A 126 -10.98 6.20 17.66
CA HIS A 126 -11.19 4.77 17.45
C HIS A 126 -10.05 4.15 16.66
N ILE A 127 -9.70 2.93 17.04
CA ILE A 127 -8.75 2.07 16.34
C ILE A 127 -9.44 0.72 16.16
N GLY A 128 -9.52 0.22 14.95
CA GLY A 128 -10.21 -1.03 14.67
C GLY A 128 -10.10 -1.45 13.22
N ASP A 129 -10.84 -2.50 12.87
CA ASP A 129 -11.02 -2.91 11.48
C ASP A 129 -11.91 -1.91 10.71
N TRP A 130 -12.07 -2.16 9.41
CA TRP A 130 -12.87 -1.32 8.53
C TRP A 130 -14.30 -1.08 9.05
N GLU A 131 -14.99 -2.13 9.51
CA GLU A 131 -16.39 -2.04 9.91
C GLU A 131 -16.54 -1.21 11.19
N SER A 132 -15.70 -1.48 12.19
CA SER A 132 -15.70 -0.77 13.46
C SER A 132 -15.31 0.70 13.28
N CYS A 133 -14.30 0.98 12.45
CA CYS A 133 -13.92 2.35 12.10
C CYS A 133 -15.02 3.10 11.36
N LEU A 134 -15.71 2.45 10.42
CA LEU A 134 -16.82 3.07 9.69
C LEU A 134 -18.00 3.38 10.62
N ALA A 135 -18.30 2.48 11.57
CA ALA A 135 -19.33 2.72 12.58
C ALA A 135 -18.99 3.92 13.47
N ALA A 136 -17.75 3.99 13.96
CA ALA A 136 -17.27 5.13 14.75
C ALA A 136 -17.32 6.45 13.97
N ALA A 137 -16.95 6.44 12.69
CA ALA A 137 -17.00 7.63 11.83
C ALA A 137 -18.44 8.13 11.62
N LYS A 138 -19.39 7.22 11.40
CA LYS A 138 -20.81 7.56 11.26
C LYS A 138 -21.40 8.15 12.53
N GLN A 139 -21.05 7.60 13.69
CA GLN A 139 -21.52 8.12 14.99
C GLN A 139 -20.97 9.53 15.28
N TRP A 140 -19.74 9.82 14.85
CA TRP A 140 -19.15 11.15 15.05
C TRP A 140 -19.74 12.22 14.13
N SER A 141 -20.22 11.84 12.94
CA SER A 141 -20.82 12.75 11.97
C SER A 141 -22.31 13.02 12.19
N ALA A 142 -22.96 12.29 13.11
CA ALA A 142 -24.38 12.41 13.44
C ALA A 142 -24.61 13.45 14.54
#